data_AF-C9YU95-F1
#
_entry.id   AF-C9YU95-F1
#
_cell.length_a   1.000
_cell.length_b   1.000
_cell.length_c   1.000
_cell.angle_alpha   90.00
_cell.angle_beta   90.00
_cell.angle_gamma   90.00
#
_symmetry.space_group_name_H-M   'P 1'
#
loop_
_entity.id
_entity.type
_entity.pdbx_description
1 polymer ?
#
loop_
_entity_poly.entity_id
_entity_poly.type
_entity_poly.pdbx_seq_one_letter_code
_entity_poly.pdbx_strand_id
1 'polypeptide(L)'
;MDMGNWAVVAQYGHSEMYRTEFVWRGKTSKEQALEALRAAVHTYVPSKHLVEKRRQVYRFADQESYLVVIKGKLTEWECTLRIAELVSDSADPAVAERARGDGGAPRAGDEPRDRNPFAP
;
A
#
# COMPACT_ATOMS: atom_id res chain seq x y z
N MET A 1 1.88 10.19 19.96
CA MET A 1 2.63 9.65 18.81
C MET A 1 1.77 8.54 18.26
N ASP A 2 1.18 8.73 17.08
CA ASP A 2 0.43 7.67 16.41
C ASP A 2 1.38 6.52 16.08
N MET A 3 1.20 5.43 16.82
CA MET A 3 1.88 4.17 16.59
C MET A 3 1.15 3.46 15.45
N GLY A 4 1.71 3.52 14.25
CA GLY A 4 1.23 2.81 13.07
C GLY A 4 2.39 2.03 12.45
N ASN A 5 2.09 0.99 11.68
CA ASN A 5 3.13 0.26 10.94
C ASN A 5 3.26 0.88 9.54
N TRP A 6 4.31 1.67 9.34
CA TRP A 6 4.52 2.43 8.11
C TRP A 6 5.57 1.78 7.20
N ALA A 7 5.37 1.95 5.90
CA ALA A 7 6.27 1.52 4.85
C ALA A 7 6.57 2.65 3.87
N VAL A 8 7.74 2.56 3.22
CA VAL A 8 8.09 3.39 2.05
C VAL A 8 7.98 2.51 0.82
N VAL A 9 7.17 2.94 -0.13
CA VAL A 9 6.96 2.21 -1.39
C VAL A 9 7.46 3.03 -2.57
N ALA A 10 8.07 2.34 -3.53
CA ALA A 10 8.37 2.85 -4.85
C ALA A 10 7.42 2.19 -5.85
N GLN A 11 6.75 3.01 -6.65
CA GLN A 11 5.93 2.56 -7.77
C GLN A 11 6.59 3.00 -9.07
N TYR A 12 6.76 2.05 -9.98
CA TYR A 12 7.35 2.28 -11.29
C TYR A 12 6.79 1.29 -12.30
N GLY A 13 6.70 1.69 -13.56
CA GLY A 13 6.04 0.89 -14.59
C GLY A 13 5.79 1.71 -15.85
N HIS A 14 5.65 1.02 -16.98
CA HIS A 14 5.24 1.61 -18.24
C HIS A 14 3.91 0.99 -18.67
N SER A 15 2.96 1.83 -19.06
CA SER A 15 1.64 1.43 -19.58
C SER A 15 0.86 0.55 -18.59
N GLU A 16 0.51 -0.68 -18.97
CA GLU A 16 -0.41 -1.57 -18.26
C GLU A 16 0.21 -2.34 -17.07
N MET A 17 1.51 -2.22 -16.84
CA MET A 17 2.20 -2.88 -15.71
C MET A 17 2.76 -1.86 -14.72
N TYR A 18 2.02 -1.62 -13.64
CA TYR A 18 2.54 -0.92 -12.47
C TYR A 18 3.14 -1.92 -11.50
N ARG A 19 4.44 -1.77 -11.22
CA ARG A 19 5.13 -2.55 -10.18
C ARG A 19 5.26 -1.70 -8.93
N THR A 20 4.92 -2.29 -7.79
CA THR A 20 5.14 -1.70 -6.47
C THR A 20 6.25 -2.49 -5.78
N GLU A 21 7.23 -1.77 -5.25
CA GLU A 21 8.32 -2.31 -4.45
C GLU A 21 8.35 -1.64 -3.08
N PHE A 22 8.58 -2.44 -2.04
CA PHE A 22 8.81 -1.93 -0.70
C PHE A 22 10.29 -1.57 -0.55
N VAL A 23 10.59 -0.28 -0.54
CA VAL A 23 11.94 0.22 -0.25
C VAL A 23 12.28 -0.06 1.22
N TRP A 24 11.27 0.05 2.08
CA TRP A 24 11.47 -0.07 3.52
C TRP A 24 10.14 -0.41 4.24
N ARG A 25 10.15 -1.26 5.28
CA ARG A 25 8.97 -1.71 6.04
C ARG A 25 9.23 -1.68 7.55
N GLY A 26 8.18 -1.43 8.35
CA GLY A 26 8.21 -1.71 9.79
C GLY A 26 8.55 -0.52 10.69
N LYS A 27 8.23 0.73 10.31
CA LYS A 27 8.43 1.90 11.19
C LYS A 27 7.21 2.03 12.08
N THR A 28 7.44 2.32 13.34
CA THR A 28 6.40 2.57 14.35
C THR A 28 5.80 3.96 14.28
N SER A 29 6.37 4.91 13.52
CA SER A 29 5.81 6.25 13.39
C SER A 29 5.89 6.81 11.97
N LYS A 30 4.91 7.66 11.65
CA LYS A 30 4.81 8.38 10.37
C LYS A 30 6.05 9.25 10.11
N GLU A 31 6.55 9.93 11.13
CA GLU A 31 7.73 10.81 11.03
C GLU A 31 8.98 10.04 10.60
N GLN A 32 9.23 8.87 11.18
CA GLN A 32 10.36 8.04 10.78
C GLN A 32 10.19 7.49 9.35
N ALA A 33 8.96 7.20 8.93
CA ALA A 33 8.68 6.80 7.56
C ALA A 33 8.90 7.95 6.55
N LEU A 34 8.56 9.19 6.93
CA LEU A 34 8.83 10.39 6.15
C LEU A 34 10.32 10.69 6.04
N GLU A 35 11.09 10.49 7.12
CA GLU A 35 12.55 10.61 7.09
C GLU A 35 13.16 9.56 6.14
N ALA A 36 12.72 8.30 6.25
CA ALA A 36 13.12 7.23 5.35
C ALA A 36 12.74 7.52 3.88
N LEU A 37 11.56 8.10 3.64
CA LEU A 37 11.13 8.54 2.31
C LEU A 37 12.07 9.62 1.75
N ARG A 38 12.41 10.64 2.55
CA ARG A 38 13.35 11.69 2.14
C ARG A 38 14.72 11.11 1.78
N ALA A 39 15.24 10.16 2.56
CA ALA A 39 16.48 9.47 2.24
C ALA A 39 16.37 8.63 0.96
N ALA A 40 15.26 7.92 0.78
CA ALA A 40 15.02 7.06 -0.39
C ALA A 40 14.91 7.87 -1.69
N VAL A 41 14.30 9.06 -1.65
CA VAL A 41 14.20 9.94 -2.83
C VAL A 41 15.57 10.29 -3.43
N HIS A 42 16.62 10.33 -2.61
CA HIS A 42 17.99 10.65 -3.05
C HIS A 42 18.86 9.43 -3.34
N THR A 43 18.46 8.23 -2.91
CA THR A 43 19.32 7.02 -3.00
C THR A 43 18.69 5.86 -3.76
N TYR A 44 17.37 5.85 -3.92
CA TYR A 44 16.67 4.79 -4.64
C TYR A 44 17.11 4.74 -6.10
N VAL A 45 17.34 3.53 -6.59
CA VAL A 45 17.66 3.22 -7.99
C VAL A 45 16.86 1.97 -8.39
N PRO A 46 16.05 2.03 -9.46
CA PRO A 46 15.16 0.93 -9.84
C PRO A 46 15.92 -0.28 -10.42
N SER A 47 17.19 -0.12 -10.81
CA SER A 47 18.03 -1.21 -11.31
C SER A 47 19.49 -0.99 -10.94
N LYS A 48 20.16 -2.06 -10.51
CA LYS A 48 21.59 -2.05 -10.14
C LYS A 48 22.53 -1.75 -11.32
N HIS A 49 22.05 -1.89 -12.56
CA HIS A 49 22.83 -1.62 -13.77
C HIS A 49 22.60 -0.20 -14.33
N LEU A 50 21.75 0.60 -13.69
CA LEU A 50 21.48 1.96 -14.13
C LEU A 50 22.64 2.88 -13.74
N VAL A 51 23.36 3.40 -14.74
CA VAL A 51 24.33 4.48 -14.54
C VAL A 51 23.59 5.81 -14.60
N GLU A 52 23.28 6.36 -13.44
CA GLU A 52 22.61 7.66 -13.30
C GLU A 52 23.48 8.79 -13.87
N LYS A 53 22.91 9.57 -14.80
CA LYS A 53 23.52 10.80 -15.33
C LYS A 53 22.88 12.05 -14.74
N ARG A 54 21.57 12.00 -14.50
CA ARG A 54 20.79 13.09 -13.94
C ARG A 54 19.60 12.53 -13.17
N ARG A 55 19.31 13.16 -12.03
CA ARG A 55 18.13 12.90 -11.22
C ARG A 55 17.34 14.18 -11.05
N GLN A 56 16.03 14.10 -11.24
CA GLN A 56 15.09 15.18 -10.98
C GLN A 56 14.08 14.67 -9.97
N VAL A 57 13.82 15.47 -8.94
CA VAL A 57 12.88 15.14 -7.87
C VAL A 57 11.81 16.20 -7.85
N TYR A 58 10.56 15.78 -8.00
CA TYR A 58 9.38 16.62 -7.89
C TYR A 58 8.58 16.19 -6.67
N ARG A 59 7.97 17.15 -6.00
CA ARG A 59 7.02 16.90 -4.91
C ARG A 59 5.62 17.05 -5.44
N PHE A 60 4.74 16.08 -5.18
CA PHE A 60 3.33 16.20 -5.51
C PHE A 60 2.65 17.27 -4.64
N ALA A 61 1.67 17.99 -5.21
CA ALA A 61 0.97 19.06 -4.51
C ALA A 61 0.17 18.56 -3.29
N ASP A 62 -0.31 17.32 -3.35
CA ASP A 62 -1.08 16.64 -2.28
C ASP A 62 -0.23 16.21 -1.06
N GLN A 63 1.06 16.59 -1.06
CA GLN A 63 2.06 16.31 -0.02
C GLN A 63 2.41 14.81 0.17
N GLU A 64 3.54 14.57 0.83
CA GLU A 64 4.03 13.24 1.27
C GLU A 64 4.34 12.20 0.17
N SER A 65 4.34 12.63 -1.10
CA SER A 65 4.73 11.82 -2.26
C SER A 65 5.70 12.59 -3.17
N TYR A 66 6.62 11.86 -3.80
CA TYR A 66 7.63 12.41 -4.70
C TYR A 66 7.67 11.64 -6.01
N LEU A 67 7.79 12.36 -7.13
CA LEU A 67 8.15 11.78 -8.42
C LEU A 67 9.65 11.96 -8.63
N VAL A 68 10.35 10.85 -8.84
CA VAL A 68 11.77 10.83 -9.13
C VAL A 68 11.95 10.37 -10.57
N VAL A 69 12.60 11.22 -11.37
CA VAL A 69 12.95 10.94 -12.75
C VAL A 69 14.46 10.77 -12.83
N ILE A 70 14.91 9.57 -13.14
CA ILE A 70 16.32 9.20 -13.25
C ILE A 70 16.65 9.00 -14.73
N LYS A 71 17.45 9.91 -15.29
CA LYS A 71 17.99 9.80 -16.64
C LYS A 71 19.31 9.05 -16.61
N GLY A 72 19.32 7.86 -17.19
CA GLY A 72 20.53 7.11 -17.52
C GLY A 72 21.11 7.52 -18.88
N LYS A 73 22.10 6.75 -19.35
CA LYS A 73 22.73 6.99 -20.67
C LYS A 73 21.83 6.64 -21.85
N LEU A 74 20.97 5.62 -21.69
CA LEU A 74 20.12 5.07 -22.76
C LEU A 74 18.63 5.01 -22.39
N THR A 75 18.31 5.20 -21.11
CA THR A 75 16.97 4.98 -20.57
C THR A 75 16.62 6.09 -19.59
N GLU A 76 15.35 6.47 -19.59
CA GLU A 76 14.73 7.32 -18.57
C GLU A 76 13.86 6.42 -17.69
N TRP A 77 13.97 6.60 -16.38
CA TRP A 77 13.17 5.88 -15.40
C TRP A 77 12.37 6.87 -14.57
N GLU A 78 11.09 6.58 -14.41
CA GLU A 78 10.19 7.36 -13.58
C GLU A 78 9.69 6.48 -12.43
N CYS A 79 9.85 6.95 -11.20
CA CYS A 79 9.32 6.27 -10.04
C CYS A 79 8.64 7.25 -9.08
N THR A 80 7.50 6.84 -8.56
CA THR A 80 6.79 7.56 -7.51
C THR A 80 7.14 6.92 -6.17
N LEU A 81 7.74 7.69 -5.27
CA LEU A 81 7.98 7.27 -3.89
C LEU A 81 6.95 7.91 -2.95
N ARG A 82 6.38 7.10 -2.06
CA ARG A 82 5.43 7.56 -1.05
C ARG A 82 5.46 6.66 0.19
N ILE A 83 4.87 7.14 1.28
CA ILE A 83 4.61 6.31 2.45
C ILE A 83 3.26 5.59 2.33
N ALA A 84 3.14 4.46 3.01
CA ALA A 84 1.89 3.72 3.17
C ALA A 84 1.79 3.22 4.61
N GLU A 85 0.59 3.25 5.18
CA GLU A 85 0.28 2.66 6.47
C GLU A 85 -0.28 1.25 6.28
N LEU A 86 0.21 0.31 7.07
CA LEU A 86 -0.38 -1.02 7.18
C LEU A 86 -1.59 -0.93 8.11
N VAL A 87 -2.78 -1.00 7.52
CA VAL A 87 -4.07 -0.92 8.23
C VAL A 87 -4.53 -2.29 8.72
N SER A 88 -4.16 -3.37 8.02
CA SER A 88 -4.55 -4.73 8.37
C SER A 88 -3.55 -5.75 7.82
N ASP A 89 -3.22 -6.75 8.63
CA ASP A 89 -2.41 -7.91 8.26
C ASP A 89 -3.19 -9.17 8.63
N SER A 90 -3.53 -9.99 7.64
CA SER A 90 -4.32 -11.21 7.85
C SER A 90 -3.57 -12.33 8.58
N ALA A 91 -2.23 -12.25 8.65
CA ALA A 91 -1.40 -13.16 9.42
C ALA A 91 -1.21 -12.68 10.87
N ASP A 92 -1.69 -11.48 11.22
CA ASP A 92 -1.74 -11.03 12.61
C ASP A 92 -2.86 -11.77 13.37
N PRO A 93 -2.52 -12.44 14.49
CA PRO A 93 -3.50 -13.23 15.23
C PRO A 93 -4.66 -12.40 15.80
N ALA A 94 -4.45 -11.10 16.10
CA ALA A 94 -5.51 -10.23 16.60
C ALA A 94 -6.51 -9.83 15.50
N VAL A 95 -6.08 -9.82 14.24
CA VAL A 95 -6.97 -9.60 13.06
C VAL A 95 -7.74 -10.88 12.74
N ALA A 96 -7.09 -12.05 12.83
CA ALA A 96 -7.73 -13.34 12.62
C ALA A 96 -8.87 -13.62 13.62
N GLU A 97 -8.74 -13.17 14.86
CA GLU A 97 -9.81 -13.28 15.87
C GLU A 97 -11.02 -12.38 15.53
N ARG A 98 -10.80 -11.15 15.08
CA ARG A 98 -11.87 -10.23 14.66
C ARG A 98 -12.61 -10.71 13.41
N ALA A 99 -11.90 -11.29 12.45
CA ALA A 99 -12.51 -11.89 11.25
C ALA A 99 -13.40 -13.10 11.57
N ARG A 100 -13.14 -13.81 12.68
CA ARG A 100 -13.97 -14.94 13.13
C ARG A 100 -15.19 -14.50 13.97
N GLY A 101 -15.17 -13.28 14.52
CA GLY A 101 -16.23 -12.75 15.39
C GLY A 101 -17.43 -12.11 14.65
N ASP A 102 -17.30 -11.80 13.36
CA ASP A 102 -18.36 -11.21 12.53
C ASP A 102 -19.13 -12.25 11.68
N GLY A 103 -19.04 -13.53 12.07
CA GLY A 103 -19.92 -14.58 11.59
C GLY A 103 -21.29 -14.44 12.27
N GLY A 104 -22.06 -13.45 11.83
CA GLY A 104 -23.42 -13.18 12.29
C GLY A 104 -24.22 -14.48 12.40
N ALA A 105 -24.56 -14.87 13.63
CA ALA A 105 -25.55 -15.91 13.86
C ALA A 105 -26.84 -15.48 13.16
N PRO A 106 -27.46 -16.33 12.31
CA PRO A 106 -28.79 -16.04 11.81
C PRO A 106 -29.74 -16.04 13.00
N ARG A 107 -30.17 -14.86 13.44
CA ARG A 107 -31.42 -14.73 14.20
C ARG A 107 -32.55 -14.87 13.20
N ALA A 108 -32.96 -16.10 12.95
CA ALA A 108 -34.24 -16.40 12.32
C ALA A 108 -34.81 -17.65 12.99
N GLY A 109 -35.31 -17.45 14.22
CA GLY A 109 -36.50 -18.19 14.61
C GLY A 109 -37.67 -17.54 13.89
N ASP A 110 -38.02 -18.06 12.72
CA ASP A 110 -39.35 -17.91 12.14
C ASP A 110 -39.64 -19.21 11.37
N GLU A 111 -40.52 -20.02 11.93
CA GLU A 111 -41.00 -21.29 11.36
C GLU A 111 -41.49 -21.11 9.92
N PRO A 112 -41.27 -22.10 9.02
CA PRO A 112 -41.96 -22.12 7.75
C PRO A 112 -43.43 -22.45 8.00
N ARG A 113 -44.29 -21.43 8.11
CA ARG A 113 -45.74 -21.62 8.02
C ARG A 113 -46.11 -22.03 6.61
N ASP A 114 -46.28 -23.34 6.48
CA ASP A 114 -47.00 -24.02 5.41
C ASP A 114 -48.32 -23.26 5.14
N ARG A 115 -48.37 -22.53 4.03
CA ARG A 115 -49.59 -21.93 3.50
C ARG A 115 -49.72 -22.38 2.05
N ASN A 116 -50.26 -23.57 1.89
CA ASN A 116 -50.84 -24.06 0.64
C ASN A 116 -51.90 -23.06 0.13
N PRO A 117 -51.74 -22.41 -1.04
CA PRO A 117 -52.72 -21.42 -1.51
C PRO A 117 -53.75 -21.98 -2.51
N PHE A 118 -53.84 -23.31 -2.71
CA PHE A 118 -54.80 -23.89 -3.65
C PHE A 118 -55.62 -25.03 -3.04
N ALA A 119 -56.70 -24.64 -2.37
CA ALA A 119 -57.97 -25.35 -2.25
C ALA A 119 -59.06 -24.27 -2.46
N PRO A 120 -60.15 -24.46 -3.22
CA PRO A 120 -60.86 -25.71 -3.55
C PRO A 120 -60.74 -26.17 -5.02
#